data_AF-A0A1S3KGN3-F1
#
_entry.id   AF-A0A1S3KGN3-F1
#
_cell.length_a   1.000
_cell.length_b   1.000
_cell.length_c   1.000
_cell.angle_alpha   90.00
_cell.angle_beta   90.00
_cell.angle_gamma   90.00
#
_symmetry.space_group_name_H-M   'P 1'
#
loop_
_entity.id
_entity.type
_entity.pdbx_description
1 polymer ?
#
loop_
_entity_poly.entity_id
_entity_poly.type
_entity_poly.pdbx_seq_one_letter_code
_entity_poly.pdbx_strand_id
1 'polypeptide(L)'
;MTGQGGMAVLLIIALITVTSVTGAGPIPFTPQEEAQRDDATAEIANLPAEDQEALPTGPIPPIPPCECHAHGDVRYVTCDGRVFKYNTPTNVYGIMAKSIITWFWYVITRQEFFDDTPKTRLSAVKFKIFSYFVIVDYKKTSNPDGLYRITVGNDYVVGPIAVLYESLGPDTVVPGVKYVGSGFNISIIEKDGDWYIQVRCILLPPVLFDIYILVARHCLQLHIPPIWQSRIAGICGDWDRDPANDVVILDRWPQVTAPFRRFP
;
A
#
# COMPACT_ATOMS: atom_id res chain seq x y z
N MET A 1 17.70 -12.35 46.14
CA MET A 1 16.28 -11.95 46.13
C MET A 1 16.13 -10.75 45.22
N THR A 2 15.14 -10.82 44.31
CA THR A 2 14.60 -9.79 43.38
C THR A 2 15.62 -9.09 42.47
N GLY A 3 15.69 -9.28 41.15
CA GLY A 3 14.67 -9.66 40.17
C GLY A 3 14.53 -8.53 39.15
N GLN A 4 15.50 -8.40 38.24
CA GLN A 4 15.53 -7.40 37.18
C GLN A 4 14.95 -8.04 35.91
N GLY A 5 13.65 -7.83 35.67
CA GLY A 5 12.94 -8.30 34.49
C GLY A 5 13.37 -7.51 33.25
N GLY A 6 14.40 -7.99 32.57
CA GLY A 6 14.73 -7.56 31.21
C GLY A 6 13.82 -8.27 30.21
N MET A 7 12.86 -7.54 29.65
CA MET A 7 12.13 -7.96 28.46
C MET A 7 13.11 -8.03 27.28
N ALA A 8 13.67 -9.20 27.02
CA ALA A 8 14.41 -9.47 25.79
C ALA A 8 13.39 -9.57 24.64
N VAL A 9 13.34 -8.51 23.82
CA VAL A 9 12.63 -8.50 22.55
C VAL A 9 13.34 -9.47 21.62
N LEU A 10 12.74 -10.64 21.39
CA LEU A 10 13.20 -11.60 20.38
C LEU A 10 12.97 -10.98 19.00
N LEU A 11 14.03 -10.45 18.39
CA LEU A 11 14.04 -10.00 17.00
C LEU A 11 14.28 -11.24 16.13
N ILE A 12 13.22 -11.88 15.66
CA ILE A 12 13.33 -12.97 14.67
C ILE A 12 13.67 -12.34 13.32
N ILE A 13 14.95 -12.35 12.94
CA ILE A 13 15.39 -12.08 11.58
C ILE A 13 15.03 -13.31 10.74
N ALA A 14 13.84 -13.30 10.13
CA ALA A 14 13.51 -14.25 9.08
C ALA A 14 14.34 -13.90 7.83
N LEU A 15 15.42 -14.65 7.65
CA LEU A 15 16.32 -14.52 6.51
C LEU A 15 15.66 -15.14 5.28
N ILE A 16 14.91 -14.34 4.52
CA ILE A 16 14.40 -14.75 3.20
C ILE A 16 15.51 -14.46 2.19
N THR A 17 16.12 -15.52 1.66
CA THR A 17 16.98 -15.43 0.48
C THR A 17 16.13 -14.97 -0.69
N VAL A 18 16.10 -13.66 -0.93
CA VAL A 18 15.57 -13.09 -2.16
C VAL A 18 16.56 -13.45 -3.26
N THR A 19 16.20 -14.40 -4.12
CA THR A 19 16.89 -14.56 -5.40
C THR A 19 16.69 -13.29 -6.21
N SER A 20 17.73 -12.47 -6.26
CA SER A 20 17.80 -11.26 -7.06
C SER A 20 17.70 -11.59 -8.55
N VAL A 21 16.92 -10.78 -9.25
CA VAL A 21 17.02 -10.61 -10.70
C VAL A 21 18.44 -10.11 -11.01
N THR A 22 19.23 -10.99 -11.64
CA THR A 22 20.46 -10.78 -12.43
C THR A 22 21.53 -9.82 -11.89
N GLY A 23 22.65 -10.36 -11.38
CA GLY A 23 23.97 -9.71 -11.52
C GLY A 23 24.94 -9.71 -10.34
N ALA A 24 24.56 -10.11 -9.12
CA ALA A 24 25.49 -10.21 -7.99
C ALA A 24 25.14 -11.44 -7.14
N GLY A 25 26.15 -12.25 -6.80
CA GLY A 25 25.96 -13.45 -5.96
C GLY A 25 25.45 -13.12 -4.55
N PRO A 26 24.97 -14.13 -3.80
CA PRO A 26 24.49 -13.93 -2.43
C PRO A 26 25.59 -13.29 -1.58
N ILE A 27 25.19 -12.28 -0.80
CA ILE A 27 26.09 -11.57 0.12
C ILE A 27 26.59 -12.61 1.14
N PRO A 28 27.92 -12.83 1.26
CA PRO A 28 28.45 -13.78 2.22
C PRO A 28 28.16 -13.30 3.65
N PHE A 29 27.72 -14.21 4.52
CA PHE A 29 27.56 -13.94 5.94
C PHE A 29 28.89 -13.49 6.55
N THR A 30 28.81 -12.62 7.54
CA THR A 30 29.93 -12.35 8.42
C THR A 30 30.24 -13.61 9.26
N PRO A 31 31.49 -13.81 9.71
CA PRO A 31 31.85 -14.94 10.56
C PRO A 31 31.02 -15.05 11.85
N GLN A 32 30.47 -13.93 12.33
CA GLN A 32 29.61 -13.87 13.51
C GLN A 32 28.20 -14.41 13.22
N GLU A 33 27.65 -14.11 12.05
CA GLU A 33 26.36 -14.65 11.61
C GLU A 33 26.45 -16.16 11.30
N GLU A 34 27.61 -16.61 10.81
CA GLU A 34 27.88 -18.04 10.59
C GLU A 34 27.99 -18.81 11.92
N ALA A 35 28.68 -18.26 12.91
CA ALA A 35 28.73 -18.84 14.25
C ALA A 35 27.36 -18.89 14.95
N GLN A 36 26.54 -17.84 14.81
CA GLN A 36 25.18 -17.80 15.35
C GLN A 36 24.25 -18.84 14.71
N ARG A 37 24.42 -19.11 13.42
CA ARG A 37 23.69 -20.18 12.72
C ARG A 37 24.06 -21.56 13.24
N ASP A 38 25.36 -21.79 13.45
CA ASP A 38 25.86 -23.08 13.93
C ASP A 38 25.45 -23.35 15.39
N ASP A 39 25.46 -22.31 16.25
CA ASP A 39 24.96 -22.39 17.63
C ASP A 39 23.46 -22.68 17.69
N ALA A 40 22.65 -21.98 16.88
CA ALA A 40 21.20 -22.23 16.81
C ALA A 40 20.87 -23.65 16.33
N THR A 41 21.68 -24.20 15.42
CA THR A 41 21.52 -25.57 14.92
C THR A 41 21.86 -26.59 16.01
N ALA A 42 22.89 -26.32 16.82
CA ALA A 42 23.28 -27.17 17.95
C ALA A 42 22.25 -27.12 19.11
N GLU A 43 21.61 -25.98 19.35
CA GLU A 43 20.55 -25.87 20.37
C GLU A 43 19.30 -26.67 19.97
N ILE A 44 18.87 -26.62 18.71
CA ILE A 44 17.73 -27.39 18.20
C ILE A 44 17.99 -28.90 18.31
N ALA A 45 19.22 -29.35 18.06
CA ALA A 45 19.61 -30.75 18.19
C ALA A 45 19.55 -31.30 19.62
N ASN A 46 19.52 -30.42 20.64
CA ASN A 46 19.48 -30.80 22.05
C ASN A 46 18.08 -30.67 22.69
N LEU A 47 17.05 -30.34 21.92
CA LEU A 47 15.68 -30.27 22.45
C LEU A 47 15.09 -31.69 22.68
N PRO A 48 14.31 -31.89 23.76
CA PRO A 48 13.58 -33.15 24.00
C PRO A 48 12.71 -33.52 22.79
N ALA A 49 12.62 -34.81 22.46
CA ALA A 49 11.88 -35.29 21.28
C ALA A 49 10.38 -34.91 21.27
N GLU A 50 9.83 -34.59 22.45
CA GLU A 50 8.45 -34.12 22.66
C GLU A 50 8.24 -32.63 22.36
N ASP A 51 9.32 -31.82 22.38
CA ASP A 51 9.34 -30.41 21.94
C ASP A 51 9.84 -30.27 20.49
N GLN A 52 10.27 -31.38 19.86
CA GLN A 52 10.51 -31.49 18.42
C GLN A 52 9.19 -31.72 17.67
N GLU A 53 8.13 -31.01 18.04
CA GLU A 53 6.96 -30.87 17.17
C GLU A 53 7.50 -30.34 15.83
N ALA A 54 7.34 -31.13 14.77
CA ALA A 54 7.99 -30.87 13.50
C ALA A 54 7.62 -29.46 13.02
N LEU A 55 8.50 -28.49 13.26
CA LEU A 55 8.49 -27.23 12.55
C LEU A 55 8.37 -27.62 11.08
N PRO A 56 7.34 -27.15 10.35
CA PRO A 56 7.14 -27.55 8.98
C PRO A 56 8.46 -27.36 8.24
N THR A 57 9.07 -28.45 7.82
CA THR A 57 10.36 -28.44 7.14
C THR A 57 10.13 -27.87 5.76
N GLY A 58 10.27 -26.55 5.65
CA GLY A 58 10.09 -25.80 4.44
C GLY A 58 10.02 -24.30 4.74
N PRO A 59 10.44 -23.43 3.80
CA PRO A 59 10.22 -22.00 3.96
C PRO A 59 8.73 -21.76 4.19
N ILE A 60 8.39 -20.95 5.20
CA ILE A 60 7.02 -20.42 5.37
C ILE A 60 6.62 -19.87 4.00
N PRO A 61 5.49 -20.33 3.41
CA PRO A 61 5.09 -19.84 2.11
C PRO A 61 5.01 -18.31 2.19
N PRO A 62 5.68 -17.58 1.27
CA PRO A 62 5.70 -16.13 1.33
C PRO A 62 4.25 -15.67 1.29
N ILE A 63 3.86 -14.88 2.30
CA ILE A 63 2.57 -14.23 2.32
C ILE A 63 2.56 -13.34 1.07
N PRO A 64 1.63 -13.54 0.12
CA PRO A 64 1.58 -12.70 -1.07
C PRO A 64 1.29 -11.26 -0.64
N PRO A 65 1.74 -10.24 -1.37
CA PRO A 65 1.35 -8.86 -1.08
C PRO A 65 -0.16 -8.67 -1.24
N CYS A 66 -0.73 -7.69 -0.55
CA CYS A 66 -2.11 -7.31 -0.79
C CYS A 66 -2.19 -6.49 -2.07
N GLU A 67 -3.08 -6.88 -2.97
CA GLU A 67 -3.49 -6.11 -4.13
C GLU A 67 -4.98 -5.76 -3.94
N CYS A 68 -5.24 -4.53 -3.52
CA CYS A 68 -6.59 -4.02 -3.36
C CYS A 68 -6.97 -3.19 -4.58
N HIS A 69 -8.17 -3.41 -5.12
CA HIS A 69 -8.62 -2.78 -6.34
C HIS A 69 -9.88 -1.96 -6.10
N ALA A 70 -9.93 -0.77 -6.69
CA ALA A 70 -11.16 -0.03 -6.93
C ALA A 70 -11.30 0.22 -8.43
N HIS A 71 -12.35 -0.31 -9.02
CA HIS A 71 -12.71 -0.09 -10.41
C HIS A 71 -13.98 0.77 -10.49
N GLY A 72 -14.11 1.53 -11.57
CA GLY A 72 -15.23 2.42 -11.88
C GLY A 72 -16.60 1.81 -11.59
N ASP A 73 -17.58 2.70 -11.38
CA ASP A 73 -18.91 2.33 -10.89
C ASP A 73 -18.85 1.47 -9.61
N VAL A 74 -18.00 1.87 -8.65
CA VAL A 74 -18.06 1.48 -7.24
C VAL A 74 -17.74 0.03 -6.88
N ARG A 75 -16.92 -0.64 -7.69
CA ARG A 75 -16.54 -2.04 -7.48
C ARG A 75 -15.20 -2.13 -6.78
N TYR A 76 -15.13 -2.98 -5.77
CA TYR A 76 -13.93 -3.17 -4.97
C TYR A 76 -13.55 -4.65 -4.89
N VAL A 77 -12.23 -4.88 -4.81
CA VAL A 77 -11.63 -6.16 -4.44
C VAL A 77 -10.72 -5.90 -3.26
N THR A 78 -10.97 -6.56 -2.14
CA THR A 78 -10.18 -6.42 -0.90
C THR A 78 -8.89 -7.23 -0.94
N CYS A 79 -8.05 -7.04 0.07
CA CYS A 79 -6.81 -7.80 0.24
C CYS A 79 -7.04 -9.32 0.37
N ASP A 80 -8.17 -9.74 0.95
CA ASP A 80 -8.53 -11.17 1.06
C ASP A 80 -9.37 -11.68 -0.13
N GLY A 81 -9.53 -10.85 -1.16
CA GLY A 81 -10.18 -11.23 -2.42
C GLY A 81 -11.71 -11.09 -2.43
N ARG A 82 -12.30 -10.42 -1.42
CA ARG A 82 -13.74 -10.14 -1.44
C ARG A 82 -14.08 -9.11 -2.51
N VAL A 83 -15.01 -9.49 -3.37
CA VAL A 83 -15.58 -8.60 -4.39
C VAL A 83 -16.91 -8.02 -3.89
N PHE A 84 -17.06 -6.70 -3.92
CA PHE A 84 -18.32 -6.05 -3.54
C PHE A 84 -18.53 -4.72 -4.28
N LYS A 85 -19.73 -4.16 -4.12
CA LYS A 85 -20.11 -2.84 -4.64
C LYS A 85 -20.44 -1.91 -3.49
N TYR A 86 -19.90 -0.69 -3.51
CA TYR A 86 -20.17 0.30 -2.47
C TYR A 86 -20.17 1.73 -3.03
N ASN A 87 -21.37 2.31 -3.18
CA ASN A 87 -21.53 3.69 -3.60
C ASN A 87 -21.10 4.65 -2.48
N THR A 88 -19.81 4.96 -2.40
CA THR A 88 -19.33 6.00 -1.48
C THR A 88 -20.02 7.33 -1.83
N PRO A 89 -20.69 7.99 -0.86
CA PRO A 89 -21.34 9.27 -1.11
C PRO A 89 -20.35 10.33 -1.61
N THR A 90 -20.77 11.20 -2.53
CA THR A 90 -19.88 12.23 -3.13
C THR A 90 -19.44 13.32 -2.15
N ASN A 91 -20.14 13.46 -1.02
CA ASN A 91 -19.80 14.37 0.07
C ASN A 91 -18.89 13.74 1.12
N VAL A 92 -18.41 12.51 0.91
CA VAL A 92 -17.56 11.79 1.87
C VAL A 92 -16.32 11.21 1.18
N TYR A 93 -15.20 11.16 1.91
CA TYR A 93 -13.98 10.51 1.44
C TYR A 93 -14.00 9.02 1.75
N GLY A 94 -13.68 8.20 0.75
CA GLY A 94 -13.49 6.76 0.93
C GLY A 94 -12.10 6.48 1.48
N ILE A 95 -11.99 5.80 2.61
CA ILE A 95 -10.69 5.31 3.10
C ILE A 95 -10.41 3.97 2.44
N MET A 96 -9.53 3.95 1.43
CA MET A 96 -9.15 2.71 0.76
C MET A 96 -8.40 1.80 1.73
N ALA A 97 -7.30 2.30 2.28
CA ALA A 97 -6.57 1.61 3.34
C ALA A 97 -5.81 2.62 4.21
N LYS A 98 -5.59 2.26 5.46
CA LYS A 98 -4.74 2.98 6.41
C LYS A 98 -4.11 2.01 7.40
N SER A 99 -2.99 2.38 8.01
CA SER A 99 -2.48 1.67 9.19
C SER A 99 -3.44 1.83 10.39
N ILE A 100 -3.72 0.77 11.15
CA ILE A 100 -4.69 0.79 12.28
C ILE A 100 -4.27 1.74 13.41
N ILE A 101 -3.00 1.67 13.84
CA ILE A 101 -2.56 2.25 15.12
C ILE A 101 -2.24 3.75 15.02
N THR A 102 -1.52 4.16 13.98
CA THR A 102 -0.82 5.44 13.98
C THR A 102 -1.18 6.35 12.81
N TRP A 103 -1.99 5.84 11.86
CA TRP A 103 -2.27 6.53 10.60
C TRP A 103 -1.00 7.05 9.91
N PHE A 104 0.12 6.32 10.07
CA PHE A 104 1.42 6.68 9.48
C PHE A 104 1.34 6.82 7.96
N TRP A 105 0.46 6.03 7.35
CA TRP A 105 0.10 6.17 5.95
C TRP A 105 -1.37 5.90 5.76
N TYR A 106 -1.92 6.48 4.70
CA TYR A 106 -3.26 6.16 4.23
C TYR A 106 -3.39 6.44 2.74
N VAL A 107 -4.35 5.76 2.13
CA VAL A 107 -4.86 6.06 0.80
C VAL A 107 -6.35 6.37 0.94
N ILE A 108 -6.73 7.57 0.51
CA ILE A 108 -8.12 8.01 0.51
C ILE A 108 -8.55 8.44 -0.89
N THR A 109 -9.81 8.25 -1.20
CA THR A 109 -10.41 8.56 -2.49
C THR A 109 -11.52 9.57 -2.35
N ARG A 110 -11.68 10.40 -3.38
CA ARG A 110 -12.85 11.26 -3.57
C ARG A 110 -13.65 10.73 -4.75
N GLN A 111 -14.97 10.78 -4.63
CA GLN A 111 -15.87 10.41 -5.71
C GLN A 111 -16.62 11.61 -6.27
N GLU A 112 -17.05 11.52 -7.52
CA GLU A 112 -18.00 12.44 -8.16
C GLU A 112 -19.13 11.66 -8.83
N PHE A 113 -20.26 12.33 -9.11
CA PHE A 113 -21.35 11.73 -9.89
C PHE A 113 -20.92 11.53 -11.35
N PHE A 114 -21.37 10.43 -11.93
CA PHE A 114 -21.18 10.10 -13.33
C PHE A 114 -22.50 10.27 -14.11
N ASP A 115 -22.45 11.03 -15.21
CA ASP A 115 -23.56 11.27 -16.13
C ASP A 115 -24.89 11.68 -15.47
N ASP A 116 -24.83 12.53 -14.45
CA ASP A 116 -25.99 13.03 -13.69
C ASP A 116 -26.85 11.91 -13.05
N THR A 117 -26.29 10.70 -12.91
CA THR A 117 -26.89 9.56 -12.21
C THR A 117 -26.29 9.39 -10.81
N PRO A 118 -26.93 8.66 -9.87
CA PRO A 118 -26.37 8.38 -8.55
C PRO A 118 -25.13 7.46 -8.58
N LYS A 119 -24.65 7.06 -9.75
CA LYS A 119 -23.40 6.32 -9.90
C LYS A 119 -22.23 7.25 -9.59
N THR A 120 -21.30 6.77 -8.78
CA THR A 120 -20.11 7.54 -8.43
C THR A 120 -18.85 6.95 -9.06
N ARG A 121 -17.91 7.84 -9.42
CA ARG A 121 -16.60 7.48 -9.97
C ARG A 121 -15.48 8.23 -9.26
N LEU A 122 -14.28 7.66 -9.29
CA LEU A 122 -13.10 8.27 -8.68
C LEU A 122 -12.79 9.61 -9.36
N SER A 123 -12.68 10.67 -8.56
CA SER A 123 -12.30 12.02 -9.02
C SER A 123 -10.93 12.44 -8.49
N ALA A 124 -10.51 11.90 -7.35
CA ALA A 124 -9.16 12.11 -6.85
C ALA A 124 -8.71 10.96 -5.94
N VAL A 125 -7.40 10.74 -5.87
CA VAL A 125 -6.75 9.82 -4.93
C VAL A 125 -5.67 10.58 -4.17
N LYS A 126 -5.64 10.46 -2.85
CA LYS A 126 -4.57 10.99 -2.00
C LYS A 126 -3.83 9.84 -1.32
N PHE A 127 -2.53 9.75 -1.58
CA PHE A 127 -1.62 8.86 -0.84
C PHE A 127 -0.75 9.70 0.08
N LYS A 128 -0.84 9.46 1.38
CA LYS A 128 -0.04 10.15 2.40
C LYS A 128 0.84 9.16 3.16
N ILE A 129 2.05 9.61 3.48
CA ILE A 129 2.95 8.99 4.45
C ILE A 129 3.60 10.07 5.33
N PHE A 130 3.55 9.87 6.65
CA PHE A 130 3.92 10.87 7.67
C PHE A 130 3.30 12.23 7.36
N SER A 131 4.11 13.24 7.01
CA SER A 131 3.65 14.57 6.65
C SER A 131 3.57 14.81 5.15
N TYR A 132 4.10 13.92 4.31
CA TYR A 132 4.15 14.09 2.86
C TYR A 132 2.96 13.42 2.19
N PHE A 133 2.46 14.01 1.12
CA PHE A 133 1.36 13.44 0.35
C PHE A 133 1.48 13.71 -1.14
N VAL A 134 0.84 12.84 -1.90
CA VAL A 134 0.56 13.02 -3.33
C VAL A 134 -0.95 12.97 -3.52
N ILE A 135 -1.49 13.92 -4.29
CA ILE A 135 -2.88 13.93 -4.74
C ILE A 135 -2.87 13.82 -6.25
N VAL A 136 -3.55 12.81 -6.77
CA VAL A 136 -3.81 12.65 -8.20
C VAL A 136 -5.26 13.05 -8.43
N ASP A 137 -5.46 14.27 -8.93
CA ASP A 137 -6.77 14.81 -9.30
C ASP A 137 -7.06 14.50 -10.77
N TYR A 138 -8.25 13.97 -11.03
CA TYR A 138 -8.76 13.80 -12.38
C TYR A 138 -9.49 15.08 -12.82
N LYS A 139 -8.99 15.78 -13.84
CA LYS A 139 -9.71 16.92 -14.41
C LYS A 139 -10.69 16.44 -15.47
N LYS A 140 -11.96 16.82 -15.30
CA LYS A 140 -13.00 16.69 -16.34
C LYS A 140 -12.67 17.63 -17.50
N THR A 141 -11.88 17.16 -18.46
CA THR A 141 -11.61 17.82 -19.73
C THR A 141 -12.50 17.24 -20.83
N SER A 142 -12.70 18.00 -21.92
CA SER A 142 -13.33 17.50 -23.14
C SER A 142 -12.54 16.38 -23.82
N ASN A 143 -11.24 16.27 -23.50
CA ASN A 143 -10.41 15.15 -23.94
C ASN A 143 -10.81 13.86 -23.18
N PRO A 144 -11.22 12.76 -23.87
CA PRO A 144 -11.52 11.47 -23.25
C PRO A 144 -10.33 10.85 -22.52
N ASP A 145 -9.11 11.28 -22.85
CA ASP A 145 -7.89 10.69 -22.29
C ASP A 145 -7.55 11.15 -20.87
N GLY A 146 -8.27 12.16 -20.38
CA GLY A 146 -8.20 12.59 -18.99
C GLY A 146 -6.89 13.31 -18.65
N LEU A 147 -6.97 14.62 -18.43
CA LEU A 147 -5.85 15.35 -17.87
C LEU A 147 -5.78 15.10 -16.35
N TYR A 148 -4.64 14.60 -15.88
CA TYR A 148 -4.36 14.42 -14.46
C TYR A 148 -3.57 15.61 -13.95
N ARG A 149 -3.93 16.09 -12.76
CA ARG A 149 -3.13 17.03 -11.99
C ARG A 149 -2.56 16.29 -10.80
N ILE A 150 -1.24 16.19 -10.73
CA ILE A 150 -0.55 15.50 -9.65
C ILE A 150 0.04 16.57 -8.73
N THR A 151 -0.39 16.62 -7.48
CA THR A 151 0.07 17.58 -6.49
C THR A 151 0.88 16.86 -5.42
N VAL A 152 2.16 17.20 -5.28
CA VAL A 152 3.01 16.76 -4.18
C VAL A 152 3.01 17.85 -3.11
N GLY A 153 2.84 17.47 -1.85
CA GLY A 153 2.76 18.43 -0.75
C GLY A 153 3.25 17.87 0.57
N ASN A 154 3.25 18.75 1.56
CA ASN A 154 3.58 18.43 2.94
C ASN A 154 2.64 19.20 3.89
N ASP A 155 2.19 18.58 4.98
CA ASP A 155 1.26 19.19 5.94
C ASP A 155 1.79 20.45 6.64
N TYR A 156 3.11 20.62 6.69
CA TYR A 156 3.80 21.71 7.37
C TYR A 156 4.20 22.86 6.43
N VAL A 157 4.12 22.65 5.12
CA VAL A 157 4.50 23.66 4.11
C VAL A 157 3.24 24.24 3.49
N VAL A 158 3.15 25.57 3.45
CA VAL A 158 2.04 26.25 2.78
C VAL A 158 2.24 26.18 1.27
N GLY A 159 1.33 25.49 0.58
CA GLY A 159 1.35 25.34 -0.87
C GLY A 159 1.93 23.99 -1.32
N PRO A 160 1.82 23.68 -2.62
CA PRO A 160 2.36 22.45 -3.16
C PRO A 160 3.89 22.52 -3.25
N ILE A 161 4.55 21.40 -2.97
CA ILE A 161 5.97 21.19 -3.25
C ILE A 161 6.19 21.06 -4.76
N ALA A 162 5.30 20.34 -5.43
CA ALA A 162 5.30 20.22 -6.89
C ALA A 162 3.88 20.06 -7.42
N VAL A 163 3.63 20.54 -8.64
CA VAL A 163 2.40 20.31 -9.39
C VAL A 163 2.78 19.87 -10.80
N LEU A 164 2.31 18.70 -11.22
CA LEU A 164 2.54 18.11 -12.53
C LEU A 164 1.21 17.97 -13.26
N TYR A 165 1.28 17.99 -14.58
CA TYR A 165 0.13 17.72 -15.45
C TYR A 165 0.52 16.63 -16.42
N GLU A 166 -0.23 15.54 -16.40
CA GLU A 166 0.04 14.37 -17.24
C GLU A 166 -1.24 13.92 -17.93
N SER A 167 -1.10 13.38 -19.13
CA SER A 167 -2.18 12.78 -19.90
C SER A 167 -1.83 11.31 -20.15
N LEU A 168 -2.80 10.43 -19.95
CA LEU A 168 -2.64 8.98 -20.18
C LEU A 168 -3.26 8.56 -21.52
N GLY A 169 -3.52 9.52 -22.40
CA GLY A 169 -4.08 9.26 -23.73
C GLY A 169 -3.11 8.58 -24.68
N PRO A 170 -3.62 7.78 -25.63
CA PRO A 170 -2.81 6.98 -26.54
C PRO A 170 -1.74 7.79 -27.29
N ASP A 171 -2.02 9.05 -27.63
CA ASP A 171 -1.09 9.90 -28.38
C ASP A 171 -0.33 10.93 -27.52
N THR A 172 -0.58 10.94 -26.21
CA THR A 172 -0.07 11.99 -25.30
C THR A 172 0.76 11.45 -24.16
N VAL A 173 0.74 10.14 -23.95
CA VAL A 173 1.45 9.50 -22.85
C VAL A 173 2.96 9.54 -23.08
N VAL A 174 3.68 9.99 -22.05
CA VAL A 174 5.14 9.98 -22.03
C VAL A 174 5.56 9.10 -20.86
N PRO A 175 6.00 7.85 -21.10
CA PRO A 175 6.37 6.93 -20.03
C PRO A 175 7.59 7.40 -19.24
N GLY A 176 7.73 6.86 -18.04
CA GLY A 176 8.92 7.04 -17.21
C GLY A 176 8.68 7.91 -15.98
N VAL A 177 9.78 8.21 -15.28
CA VAL A 177 9.78 8.93 -14.01
C VAL A 177 9.44 10.40 -14.24
N LYS A 178 8.45 10.90 -13.50
CA LYS A 178 7.99 12.30 -13.53
C LYS A 178 8.48 13.09 -12.34
N TYR A 179 8.65 12.43 -11.20
CA TYR A 179 9.10 13.08 -9.98
C TYR A 179 9.72 12.08 -9.01
N VAL A 180 10.81 12.50 -8.36
CA VAL A 180 11.44 11.79 -7.24
C VAL A 180 11.72 12.81 -6.15
N GLY A 181 11.13 12.62 -4.97
CA GLY A 181 11.30 13.55 -3.86
C GLY A 181 10.19 13.38 -2.82
N SER A 182 10.34 14.05 -1.67
CA SER A 182 9.30 14.08 -0.63
C SER A 182 8.75 12.70 -0.22
N GLY A 183 9.59 11.66 -0.27
CA GLY A 183 9.20 10.30 0.07
C GLY A 183 8.46 9.53 -1.02
N PHE A 184 8.36 10.07 -2.25
CA PHE A 184 7.65 9.45 -3.37
C PHE A 184 8.50 9.37 -4.65
N ASN A 185 8.28 8.30 -5.41
CA ASN A 185 8.61 8.20 -6.83
C ASN A 185 7.29 8.16 -7.60
N ILE A 186 7.11 9.09 -8.53
CA ILE A 186 5.94 9.18 -9.39
C ILE A 186 6.39 8.90 -10.82
N SER A 187 5.77 7.91 -11.45
CA SER A 187 6.09 7.50 -12.81
C SER A 187 4.84 7.15 -13.59
N ILE A 188 4.91 7.27 -14.91
CA ILE A 188 3.91 6.72 -15.82
C ILE A 188 4.41 5.36 -16.32
N ILE A 189 3.61 4.32 -16.10
CA ILE A 189 3.95 2.94 -16.48
C ILE A 189 2.82 2.30 -17.27
N GLU A 190 3.17 1.35 -18.11
CA GLU A 190 2.23 0.45 -18.77
C GLU A 190 2.04 -0.80 -17.90
N LYS A 191 0.79 -1.21 -17.69
CA LYS A 191 0.44 -2.45 -17.01
C LYS A 191 -0.79 -3.04 -17.68
N ASP A 192 -0.71 -4.30 -18.08
CA ASP A 192 -1.82 -5.04 -18.72
C ASP A 192 -2.39 -4.36 -19.97
N GLY A 193 -1.56 -3.61 -20.72
CA GLY A 193 -1.96 -2.87 -21.92
C GLY A 193 -2.59 -1.50 -21.67
N ASP A 194 -2.68 -1.07 -20.40
CA ASP A 194 -3.20 0.23 -19.98
C ASP A 194 -2.11 1.08 -19.31
N TRP A 195 -2.25 2.41 -19.41
CA TRP A 195 -1.36 3.37 -18.77
C TRP A 195 -1.83 3.77 -17.38
N TYR A 196 -0.89 3.82 -16.43
CA TYR A 196 -1.13 4.20 -15.05
C TYR A 196 -0.13 5.23 -14.56
N ILE A 197 -0.61 6.15 -13.71
CA ILE A 197 0.25 6.92 -12.82
C ILE A 197 0.57 6.04 -11.62
N GLN A 198 1.80 5.56 -11.52
CA GLN A 198 2.32 4.92 -10.32
C GLN A 198 2.80 5.99 -9.35
N VAL A 199 2.32 5.92 -8.10
CA VAL A 199 2.87 6.68 -6.97
C VAL A 199 3.39 5.67 -5.95
N ARG A 200 4.71 5.52 -5.88
CA ARG A 200 5.41 4.58 -5.00
C ARG A 200 6.05 5.32 -3.84
N CYS A 201 5.91 4.80 -2.64
CA CYS A 201 6.65 5.31 -1.49
C CYS A 201 8.11 4.88 -1.56
N ILE A 202 9.04 5.81 -1.31
CA ILE A 202 10.48 5.58 -1.26
C ILE A 202 11.11 6.11 0.03
N LEU A 203 10.30 6.53 1.00
CA LEU A 203 10.79 7.16 2.23
C LEU A 203 11.41 6.16 3.20
N LEU A 204 10.96 4.90 3.15
CA LEU A 204 11.41 3.81 3.98
C LEU A 204 11.95 2.68 3.08
N PRO A 205 12.82 1.79 3.60
CA PRO A 205 13.34 0.67 2.83
C PRO A 205 12.22 -0.15 2.18
N PRO A 206 12.36 -0.55 0.89
CA PRO A 206 11.30 -1.28 0.17
C PRO A 206 10.82 -2.55 0.89
N VAL A 207 11.73 -3.25 1.57
CA VAL A 207 11.42 -4.44 2.38
C VAL A 207 10.34 -4.17 3.43
N LEU A 208 10.29 -2.94 3.97
CA LEU A 208 9.35 -2.55 5.02
C LEU A 208 8.16 -1.75 4.47
N PHE A 209 8.31 -1.11 3.31
CA PHE A 209 7.38 -0.08 2.89
C PHE A 209 7.30 0.13 1.37
N ASP A 210 7.33 -0.95 0.58
CA ASP A 210 7.01 -0.87 -0.86
C ASP A 210 5.50 -0.68 -1.12
N ILE A 211 4.88 0.31 -0.49
CA ILE A 211 3.48 0.67 -0.76
C ILE A 211 3.45 1.55 -2.01
N TYR A 212 2.64 1.18 -2.98
CA TYR A 212 2.37 2.00 -4.15
C TYR A 212 0.91 1.95 -4.59
N ILE A 213 0.47 3.01 -5.26
CA ILE A 213 -0.80 3.04 -5.96
C ILE A 213 -0.58 3.15 -7.46
N LEU A 214 -1.47 2.54 -8.23
CA LEU A 214 -1.58 2.71 -9.67
C LEU A 214 -2.92 3.39 -9.94
N VAL A 215 -2.89 4.57 -10.55
CA VAL A 215 -4.08 5.39 -10.79
C VAL A 215 -4.31 5.58 -12.29
N ALA A 216 -5.54 5.32 -12.72
CA ALA A 216 -6.06 5.63 -14.04
C ALA A 216 -7.53 6.12 -13.91
N ARG A 217 -8.12 6.53 -15.04
CA ARG A 217 -9.38 7.29 -15.14
C ARG A 217 -10.54 6.70 -14.33
N HIS A 218 -10.55 5.37 -14.16
CA HIS A 218 -11.56 4.64 -13.39
C HIS A 218 -10.96 3.46 -12.62
N CYS A 219 -9.65 3.43 -12.41
CA CYS A 219 -8.97 2.31 -11.78
C CYS A 219 -8.00 2.84 -10.75
N LEU A 220 -8.07 2.28 -9.55
CA LEU A 220 -7.07 2.42 -8.51
C LEU A 220 -6.67 1.00 -8.10
N GLN A 221 -5.38 0.71 -8.18
CA GLN A 221 -4.80 -0.47 -7.55
C GLN A 221 -3.88 -0.03 -6.43
N LEU A 222 -3.96 -0.69 -5.29
CA LEU A 222 -3.13 -0.43 -4.12
C LEU A 222 -2.39 -1.72 -3.78
N HIS A 223 -1.07 -1.62 -3.83
CA HIS A 223 -0.16 -2.66 -3.37
C HIS A 223 0.29 -2.37 -1.94
N ILE A 224 0.22 -3.36 -1.06
CA ILE A 224 0.68 -3.27 0.33
C ILE A 224 1.57 -4.48 0.64
N PRO A 225 2.80 -4.27 1.17
CA PRO A 225 3.69 -5.37 1.47
C PRO A 225 3.22 -6.18 2.70
N PRO A 226 3.56 -7.48 2.80
CA PRO A 226 3.07 -8.41 3.83
C PRO A 226 3.25 -8.00 5.29
N ILE A 227 4.19 -7.10 5.61
CA ILE A 227 4.38 -6.58 6.97
C ILE A 227 3.13 -5.88 7.54
N TRP A 228 2.18 -5.50 6.67
CA TRP A 228 0.92 -4.87 7.04
C TRP A 228 -0.25 -5.84 7.17
N GLN A 229 -0.03 -7.15 7.03
CA GLN A 229 -1.07 -8.16 7.22
C GLN A 229 -1.72 -8.01 8.60
N SER A 230 -3.05 -7.96 8.66
CA SER A 230 -3.84 -7.72 9.88
C SER A 230 -3.52 -6.41 10.62
N ARG A 231 -2.88 -5.44 9.93
CA ARG A 231 -2.49 -4.12 10.48
C ARG A 231 -3.04 -2.95 9.68
N ILE A 232 -3.96 -3.23 8.76
CA ILE A 232 -4.63 -2.22 7.95
C ILE A 232 -6.13 -2.18 8.25
N ALA A 233 -6.76 -1.10 7.83
CA ALA A 233 -8.21 -1.03 7.79
C ALA A 233 -8.66 -0.10 6.66
N GLY A 234 -9.89 -0.28 6.19
CA GLY A 234 -10.52 0.55 5.17
C GLY A 234 -11.41 -0.30 4.27
N ILE A 235 -11.72 0.24 3.09
CA ILE A 235 -12.46 -0.46 2.03
C ILE A 235 -11.71 -1.73 1.57
N CYS A 236 -10.38 -1.74 1.67
CA CYS A 236 -9.54 -2.88 1.32
C CYS A 236 -9.58 -4.04 2.33
N GLY A 237 -10.34 -3.92 3.42
CA GLY A 237 -10.36 -4.95 4.46
C GLY A 237 -9.30 -4.76 5.54
N ASP A 238 -9.16 -5.76 6.40
CA ASP A 238 -8.10 -5.83 7.42
C ASP A 238 -6.95 -6.79 7.05
N TRP A 239 -7.16 -7.60 6.00
CA TRP A 239 -6.17 -8.51 5.43
C TRP A 239 -5.78 -9.64 6.39
N ASP A 240 -6.76 -10.28 7.01
CA ASP A 240 -6.57 -11.38 7.96
C ASP A 240 -6.78 -12.77 7.36
N ARG A 241 -6.98 -12.85 6.03
CA ARG A 241 -7.31 -14.05 5.23
C ARG A 241 -8.75 -14.52 5.35
N ASP A 242 -9.64 -13.74 5.95
CA ASP A 242 -11.07 -14.02 5.98
C ASP A 242 -11.88 -13.00 5.15
N PRO A 243 -12.11 -13.26 3.84
CA PRO A 243 -12.92 -12.35 3.03
C PRO A 243 -14.35 -12.18 3.56
N ALA A 244 -14.86 -13.04 4.43
CA ALA A 244 -16.21 -12.88 4.98
C ALA A 244 -16.32 -11.66 5.90
N ASN A 245 -15.23 -11.24 6.55
CA ASN A 245 -15.21 -10.16 7.53
C ASN A 245 -14.75 -8.80 6.96
N ASP A 246 -14.24 -8.76 5.73
CA ASP A 246 -13.72 -7.56 5.06
C ASP A 246 -14.74 -6.40 4.88
N VAL A 247 -16.02 -6.63 5.14
CA VAL A 247 -17.12 -5.69 4.86
C VAL A 247 -17.96 -5.36 6.09
N VAL A 248 -17.60 -5.78 7.31
CA VAL A 248 -18.60 -5.77 8.41
C VAL A 248 -19.07 -4.37 8.80
N ILE A 249 -18.39 -3.27 8.44
CA ILE A 249 -18.74 -1.96 8.99
C ILE A 249 -18.43 -0.75 8.05
N LEU A 250 -18.56 -0.82 6.72
CA LEU A 250 -18.31 0.37 5.87
C LEU A 250 -19.20 1.59 6.21
N ASP A 251 -20.37 1.34 6.81
CA ASP A 251 -21.39 2.34 7.17
C ASP A 251 -21.21 2.93 8.59
N ARG A 252 -20.48 2.24 9.48
CA ARG A 252 -20.18 2.75 10.85
C ARG A 252 -18.71 3.10 11.07
N TRP A 253 -17.82 2.79 10.14
CA TRP A 253 -16.50 3.42 10.13
C TRP A 253 -16.71 4.90 9.82
N PRO A 254 -15.99 5.83 10.46
CA PRO A 254 -16.01 7.22 10.06
C PRO A 254 -15.41 7.31 8.66
N GLN A 255 -16.25 7.12 7.64
CA GLN A 255 -16.10 7.72 6.34
C GLN A 255 -15.96 9.21 6.66
N VAL A 256 -14.76 9.76 6.48
CA VAL A 256 -14.38 11.02 7.12
C VAL A 256 -15.35 12.12 6.68
N THR A 257 -16.31 12.47 7.55
CA THR A 257 -17.08 13.69 7.42
C THR A 257 -16.07 14.82 7.59
N ALA A 258 -15.90 15.63 6.55
CA ALA A 258 -14.95 16.74 6.57
C ALA A 258 -15.12 17.55 7.87
N PRO A 259 -14.05 17.71 8.68
CA PRO A 259 -12.95 18.58 8.30
C PRO A 259 -11.58 18.10 8.84
N PHE A 260 -10.89 17.22 8.13
CA PHE A 260 -9.46 16.98 8.35
C PHE A 260 -8.67 17.60 7.20
N ARG A 261 -7.86 18.61 7.54
CA ARG A 261 -7.00 19.45 6.68
C ARG A 261 -6.78 18.91 5.25
N ARG A 262 -7.51 19.55 4.33
CA ARG A 262 -7.28 19.72 2.89
C ARG A 262 -6.86 18.46 2.11
N PHE A 263 -7.84 17.84 1.42
CA PHE A 263 -7.75 17.91 -0.04
C PHE A 263 -7.81 19.41 -0.38
N PRO A 264 -6.85 20.00 -1.11
CA PRO A 264 -7.01 21.36 -1.59
C PRO A 264 -8.31 21.51 -2.37
#